data_AF-A0A0A9ECZ6-F1
#
_entry.id   AF-A0A0A9ECZ6-F1
#
_cell.length_a   1.000
_cell.length_b   1.000
_cell.length_c   1.000
_cell.angle_alpha   90.00
_cell.angle_beta   90.00
_cell.angle_gamma   90.00
#
_symmetry.space_group_name_H-M   'P 1'
#
loop_
_entity.id
_entity.type
_entity.pdbx_description
1 polymer ?
#
loop_
_entity_poly.entity_id
_entity_poly.type
_entity_poly.pdbx_seq_one_letter_code
_entity_poly.pdbx_strand_id
1 'polypeptide(L)'
;MQSKELHNNLELAQKNIVDHTSAQRKRKARVVSEYAVMARSIIRKKFQQFQESAIAERVIEEEKAAKNAKSERMKDPEPTSTSAIAKTQKTDTNLDAAANDEEDGIPEVGDFVYVPKLRNQATVVKIDPSKDELQVQAGMMKLKLKLKDVKIQKGRVSR
;
A
#
# COMPACT_ATOMS: atom_id res chain seq x y z
N MET A 1 -39.27 -1.25 58.62
CA MET A 1 -39.17 -2.38 57.67
C MET A 1 -38.97 -1.91 56.23
N GLN A 2 -39.80 -0.98 55.73
CA GLN A 2 -39.78 -0.52 54.32
C GLN A 2 -38.45 0.11 53.83
N SER A 3 -37.73 0.86 54.67
CA SER A 3 -36.48 1.51 54.26
C SER A 3 -35.34 0.53 53.93
N LYS A 4 -35.22 -0.59 54.65
CA LYS A 4 -34.18 -1.61 54.38
C LYS A 4 -34.46 -2.36 53.08
N GLU A 5 -35.73 -2.64 52.80
CA GLU A 5 -36.17 -3.30 51.57
C GLU A 5 -35.95 -2.40 50.34
N LEU A 6 -36.27 -1.11 50.45
CA LEU A 6 -35.99 -0.14 49.40
C LEU A 6 -34.49 -0.07 49.07
N HIS A 7 -33.65 -0.02 50.11
CA HIS A 7 -32.20 0.00 49.93
C HIS A 7 -31.69 -1.26 49.21
N ASN A 8 -32.11 -2.44 49.64
CA ASN A 8 -31.73 -3.71 48.98
C ASN A 8 -32.19 -3.76 47.51
N ASN A 9 -33.40 -3.28 47.22
CA ASN A 9 -33.93 -3.22 45.86
C ASN A 9 -33.13 -2.26 44.98
N LEU A 10 -32.69 -1.12 45.53
CA LEU A 10 -31.82 -0.17 44.81
C LEU A 10 -30.45 -0.78 44.52
N GLU A 11 -29.84 -1.46 45.50
CA GLU A 11 -28.55 -2.13 45.28
C GLU A 11 -28.65 -3.23 44.22
N LEU A 12 -29.73 -4.02 44.25
CA LEU A 12 -29.99 -5.07 43.27
C LEU A 12 -30.23 -4.48 41.87
N ALA A 13 -30.99 -3.38 41.77
CA ALA A 13 -31.21 -2.68 40.52
C ALA A 13 -29.89 -2.13 39.95
N GLN A 14 -29.03 -1.55 40.79
CA GLN A 14 -27.72 -1.05 40.38
C GLN A 14 -26.83 -2.17 39.84
N LYS A 15 -26.78 -3.32 40.53
CA LYS A 15 -26.06 -4.52 40.05
C LYS A 15 -26.59 -4.99 38.70
N ASN A 16 -27.91 -5.10 38.54
CA ASN A 16 -28.53 -5.53 37.29
C ASN A 16 -28.21 -4.58 36.12
N ILE A 17 -28.17 -3.27 36.36
CA ILE A 17 -27.80 -2.28 35.33
C ILE A 17 -26.34 -2.49 34.91
N VAL A 18 -25.42 -2.64 35.86
CA VAL A 18 -24.00 -2.88 35.57
C VAL A 18 -23.81 -4.21 34.82
N ASP A 19 -24.49 -5.26 35.25
CA ASP A 19 -24.41 -6.57 34.59
C ASP A 19 -24.95 -6.52 33.16
N HIS A 20 -26.12 -5.89 32.95
CA HIS A 20 -26.70 -5.74 31.62
C HIS A 20 -25.81 -4.92 30.68
N THR A 21 -25.27 -3.79 31.15
CA THR A 21 -24.36 -2.96 30.34
C THR A 21 -23.08 -3.71 29.99
N SER A 22 -22.52 -4.48 30.93
CA SER A 22 -21.34 -5.31 30.68
C SER A 22 -21.64 -6.42 29.67
N ALA A 23 -22.79 -7.09 29.78
CA ALA A 23 -23.22 -8.14 28.88
C ALA A 23 -23.45 -7.60 27.47
N GLN A 24 -24.11 -6.44 27.35
CA GLN A 24 -24.34 -5.78 26.07
C GLN A 24 -23.01 -5.37 25.41
N ARG A 25 -22.08 -4.81 26.19
CA ARG A 25 -20.73 -4.45 25.69
C ARG A 25 -19.98 -5.69 25.21
N LYS A 26 -19.97 -6.79 25.97
CA LYS A 26 -19.35 -8.06 25.60
C LYS A 26 -19.96 -8.64 24.32
N ARG A 27 -21.29 -8.62 24.18
CA ARG A 27 -21.99 -9.07 22.95
C ARG A 27 -21.56 -8.25 21.73
N LYS A 28 -21.56 -6.92 21.83
CA LYS A 28 -21.12 -6.04 20.73
C LYS A 28 -19.66 -6.31 20.35
N ALA A 29 -18.77 -6.39 21.34
CA ALA A 29 -17.35 -6.67 21.12
C ALA A 29 -17.13 -8.03 20.44
N ARG A 30 -17.87 -9.07 20.86
CA ARG A 30 -17.81 -10.40 20.28
C ARG A 30 -18.18 -10.38 18.79
N VAL A 31 -19.32 -9.78 18.45
CA VAL A 31 -19.78 -9.66 17.06
C VAL A 31 -18.71 -8.97 16.21
N VAL A 32 -18.20 -7.81 16.64
CA VAL A 32 -17.13 -7.09 15.94
C VAL A 32 -15.88 -7.96 15.76
N SER A 33 -15.49 -8.71 16.79
CA SER A 33 -14.32 -9.59 16.72
C SER A 33 -14.48 -10.74 15.73
N GLU A 34 -15.67 -11.36 15.66
CA GLU A 34 -15.96 -12.44 14.72
C GLU A 34 -15.89 -11.94 13.27
N TYR A 35 -16.49 -10.78 12.98
CA TYR A 35 -16.36 -10.13 11.67
C TYR A 35 -14.91 -9.76 11.34
N ALA A 36 -14.14 -9.25 12.32
CA ALA A 36 -12.74 -8.91 12.12
C ALA A 36 -11.86 -10.15 11.84
N VAL A 37 -12.17 -11.32 12.43
CA VAL A 37 -11.48 -12.57 12.13
C VAL A 37 -11.79 -13.02 10.69
N MET A 38 -13.05 -12.96 10.27
CA MET A 38 -13.44 -13.28 8.90
C MET A 38 -12.77 -12.36 7.88
N ALA A 39 -12.77 -11.05 8.11
CA ALA A 39 -12.12 -10.08 7.23
C ALA A 39 -10.61 -10.36 7.10
N ARG A 40 -9.92 -10.64 8.20
CA ARG A 40 -8.50 -11.02 8.19
C ARG A 40 -8.25 -12.30 7.40
N SER A 41 -9.12 -13.30 7.52
CA SER A 41 -9.04 -14.54 6.74
C SER A 41 -9.20 -14.28 5.24
N ILE A 42 -10.18 -13.45 4.85
CA ILE A 42 -10.41 -13.08 3.44
C ILE A 42 -9.19 -12.36 2.87
N ILE A 43 -8.67 -11.35 3.57
CA ILE A 43 -7.49 -10.59 3.15
C ILE A 43 -6.29 -11.53 2.99
N ARG A 44 -6.03 -12.40 3.97
CA ARG A 44 -4.93 -13.36 3.91
C ARG A 44 -5.06 -14.31 2.71
N LYS A 45 -6.26 -14.87 2.49
CA LYS A 45 -6.51 -15.75 1.34
C LYS A 45 -6.29 -15.03 0.01
N LYS A 46 -6.78 -13.80 -0.13
CA LYS A 46 -6.57 -13.00 -1.34
C LYS A 46 -5.11 -12.69 -1.57
N PHE A 47 -4.40 -12.28 -0.53
CA PHE A 47 -2.97 -12.02 -0.60
C PHE A 47 -2.17 -13.25 -1.03
N GLN A 48 -2.49 -14.42 -0.46
CA GLN A 48 -1.86 -15.69 -0.87
C GLN A 48 -2.16 -16.02 -2.34
N GLN A 49 -3.40 -15.87 -2.80
CA GLN A 49 -3.77 -16.06 -4.22
C GLN A 49 -2.97 -15.16 -5.16
N PHE A 50 -2.76 -13.89 -4.77
CA PHE A 50 -1.94 -12.97 -5.56
C PHE A 50 -0.48 -13.39 -5.61
N GLN A 51 0.09 -13.85 -4.48
CA GLN A 51 1.46 -14.36 -4.47
C GLN A 51 1.61 -15.61 -5.34
N GLU A 52 0.69 -16.57 -5.20
CA GLU A 52 0.70 -17.81 -5.99
C GLU A 52 0.55 -17.51 -7.48
N SER A 53 -0.32 -16.57 -7.85
CA SER A 53 -0.51 -16.16 -9.24
C SER A 53 0.73 -15.48 -9.81
N ALA A 54 1.37 -14.59 -9.05
CA ALA A 54 2.62 -13.93 -9.46
C ALA A 54 3.78 -14.94 -9.60
N ILE A 55 3.86 -15.95 -8.73
CA ILE A 55 4.85 -17.04 -8.87
C ILE A 55 4.54 -17.89 -10.10
N ALA A 56 3.28 -18.27 -10.32
CA ALA A 56 2.88 -19.05 -11.49
C ALA A 56 3.18 -18.30 -12.81
N GLU A 57 2.92 -17.00 -12.85
CA GLU A 57 3.25 -16.15 -13.99
C GLU A 57 4.76 -16.11 -14.26
N ARG A 58 5.58 -15.94 -13.22
CA ARG A 58 7.05 -16.03 -13.34
C ARG A 58 7.53 -17.38 -13.86
N VAL A 59 6.96 -18.49 -13.38
CA VAL A 59 7.31 -19.83 -13.86
C VAL A 59 6.96 -19.99 -15.34
N ILE A 60 5.82 -19.47 -15.79
CA ILE A 60 5.42 -19.50 -17.20
C ILE A 60 6.36 -18.64 -18.06
N GLU A 61 6.77 -17.47 -17.59
CA GLU A 61 7.75 -16.63 -18.28
C GLU A 61 9.12 -17.30 -18.36
N GLU A 62 9.59 -17.92 -17.28
CA GLU A 62 10.84 -18.68 -17.26
C GLU A 62 10.78 -19.90 -18.21
N GLU A 63 9.67 -20.62 -18.26
CA GLU A 63 9.51 -21.75 -19.19
C GLU A 63 9.47 -21.28 -20.65
N LYS A 64 8.83 -20.15 -20.94
CA LYS A 64 8.84 -19.53 -22.28
C LYS A 64 10.24 -19.04 -22.64
N ALA A 65 10.96 -18.41 -21.72
CA ALA A 65 12.34 -17.99 -21.92
C ALA A 65 13.27 -19.20 -22.16
N ALA A 66 13.09 -20.29 -21.41
CA ALA A 66 13.84 -21.53 -21.60
C ALA A 66 13.52 -22.24 -22.92
N LYS A 67 12.27 -22.19 -23.40
CA LYS A 67 11.87 -22.72 -24.73
C LYS A 67 12.45 -21.86 -25.87
N ASN A 68 12.44 -20.54 -25.72
CA ASN A 68 13.07 -19.63 -26.68
C ASN A 68 14.60 -19.85 -26.74
N ALA A 69 15.26 -20.01 -25.58
CA ALA A 69 16.68 -20.33 -25.51
C ALA A 69 17.03 -21.71 -26.13
N LYS A 70 16.12 -22.69 -26.06
CA LYS A 70 16.29 -24.00 -26.73
C LYS A 70 16.08 -23.94 -28.24
N SER A 71 15.23 -23.03 -28.73
CA SER A 71 15.07 -22.78 -30.17
C SER A 71 16.28 -22.06 -30.76
N GLU A 72 16.98 -21.27 -29.96
CA GLU A 72 18.19 -20.54 -30.37
C GLU A 72 19.44 -21.43 -30.41
N ARG A 73 19.40 -22.61 -29.78
CA ARG A 73 20.53 -23.55 -29.64
C ARG A 73 20.81 -24.44 -30.86
N MET A 74 20.27 -24.12 -32.05
CA MET A 74 20.66 -24.81 -33.28
C MET A 74 21.87 -24.18 -33.98
N LYS A 75 22.57 -23.26 -33.29
CA LYS A 75 23.93 -22.86 -33.62
C LYS A 75 24.78 -22.85 -32.36
N ASP A 76 25.65 -23.83 -32.23
CA ASP A 76 26.71 -23.96 -31.22
C ASP A 76 27.94 -24.57 -31.94
N PRO A 77 29.20 -24.45 -31.44
CA PRO A 77 29.68 -23.80 -30.21
C PRO A 77 31.00 -22.97 -30.45
N GLU A 78 31.78 -22.37 -29.53
CA GLU A 78 32.35 -22.75 -28.20
C GLU A 78 33.24 -21.55 -27.64
N PRO A 79 33.99 -21.58 -26.50
CA PRO A 79 33.54 -21.25 -25.11
C PRO A 79 34.49 -20.39 -24.20
N THR A 80 34.11 -20.28 -22.90
CA THR A 80 34.90 -20.07 -21.64
C THR A 80 35.46 -18.65 -21.29
N SER A 81 35.46 -18.11 -20.04
CA SER A 81 35.08 -18.59 -18.69
C SER A 81 35.19 -17.48 -17.61
N THR A 82 34.37 -17.59 -16.53
CA THR A 82 34.58 -17.18 -15.10
C THR A 82 34.67 -15.67 -14.73
N SER A 83 34.19 -15.12 -13.60
CA SER A 83 33.83 -15.55 -12.23
C SER A 83 33.04 -14.40 -11.54
N ALA A 84 31.89 -14.60 -10.87
CA ALA A 84 31.70 -14.71 -9.39
C ALA A 84 32.19 -13.47 -8.56
N ILE A 85 31.58 -12.94 -7.48
CA ILE A 85 30.54 -13.33 -6.50
C ILE A 85 30.40 -12.14 -5.48
N ALA A 86 29.18 -11.88 -4.96
CA ALA A 86 28.81 -11.41 -3.59
C ALA A 86 29.44 -10.13 -2.96
N LYS A 87 28.93 -9.44 -1.92
CA LYS A 87 27.74 -9.47 -1.05
C LYS A 87 27.74 -8.15 -0.26
N THR A 88 26.54 -7.65 0.05
CA THR A 88 26.08 -7.10 1.35
C THR A 88 26.98 -6.13 2.15
N GLN A 89 26.44 -4.94 2.44
CA GLN A 89 26.56 -4.35 3.79
C GLN A 89 25.42 -3.36 4.06
N LYS A 90 24.73 -3.59 5.18
CA LYS A 90 23.78 -2.68 5.84
C LYS A 90 24.59 -1.69 6.68
N THR A 91 24.10 -0.47 6.86
CA THR A 91 23.83 0.14 8.18
C THR A 91 23.19 1.52 8.02
N ASP A 92 22.19 1.76 8.86
CA ASP A 92 21.45 2.99 9.05
C ASP A 92 22.33 4.15 9.53
N THR A 93 22.09 5.36 9.03
CA THR A 93 22.29 6.60 9.78
C THR A 93 21.43 7.74 9.23
N ASN A 94 20.57 8.27 10.10
CA ASN A 94 20.14 9.67 10.22
C ASN A 94 19.52 10.37 9.00
N LEU A 95 18.17 10.42 9.00
CA LEU A 95 17.40 11.42 8.28
C LEU A 95 17.12 12.58 9.23
N ASP A 96 17.99 13.59 9.17
CA ASP A 96 17.70 14.92 9.68
C ASP A 96 17.81 15.91 8.51
N ALA A 97 16.79 16.77 8.43
CA ALA A 97 16.70 18.05 7.73
C ALA A 97 17.20 18.18 6.28
N ALA A 98 16.27 18.47 5.36
CA ALA A 98 16.44 19.57 4.41
C ALA A 98 15.10 19.97 3.79
N ALA A 99 14.49 21.01 4.36
CA ALA A 99 13.65 21.93 3.61
C ALA A 99 14.53 22.59 2.52
N ASN A 100 14.08 22.54 1.27
CA ASN A 100 14.51 23.35 0.11
C ASN A 100 13.62 22.85 -1.03
N ASP A 101 13.18 23.61 -2.02
CA ASP A 101 12.88 25.01 -2.21
C ASP A 101 11.99 24.96 -3.47
N GLU A 102 11.09 25.93 -3.63
CA GLU A 102 10.11 25.91 -4.72
C GLU A 102 10.79 26.15 -6.08
N GLU A 103 11.17 25.08 -6.77
CA GLU A 103 11.43 25.13 -8.21
C GLU A 103 10.16 24.73 -8.96
N ASP A 104 9.43 25.76 -9.41
CA ASP A 104 8.33 25.72 -10.38
C ASP A 104 8.83 25.24 -11.77
N GLY A 105 9.34 24.01 -11.83
CA GLY A 105 9.50 23.32 -13.10
C GLY A 105 8.12 23.00 -13.68
N ILE A 106 7.99 23.00 -15.00
CA ILE A 106 6.85 22.34 -15.64
C ILE A 106 7.19 20.85 -15.65
N PRO A 107 6.38 19.97 -15.02
CA PRO A 107 6.67 18.55 -14.98
C PRO A 107 6.55 17.96 -16.39
N GLU A 108 7.34 16.94 -16.72
CA GLU A 108 7.23 16.24 -18.00
C GLU A 108 6.23 15.08 -17.92
N VAL A 109 5.74 14.62 -19.09
CA VAL A 109 4.85 13.46 -19.16
C VAL A 109 5.62 12.22 -18.71
N GLY A 110 5.12 11.53 -17.69
CA GLY A 110 5.80 10.39 -17.07
C GLY A 110 6.48 10.70 -15.73
N ASP A 111 6.62 11.98 -15.34
CA ASP A 111 7.20 12.35 -14.06
C ASP A 111 6.30 11.98 -12.87
N PHE A 112 6.94 11.71 -11.73
CA PHE A 112 6.27 11.57 -10.44
C PHE A 112 6.11 12.93 -9.78
N VAL A 113 4.86 13.26 -9.46
CA VAL A 113 4.51 14.55 -8.90
C VAL A 113 3.67 14.37 -7.65
N TYR A 114 3.97 15.15 -6.63
CA TYR A 114 3.26 15.09 -5.36
C TYR A 114 2.05 16.02 -5.42
N VAL A 115 0.88 15.49 -5.05
CA VAL A 115 -0.36 16.27 -4.99
C VAL A 115 -0.68 16.56 -3.51
N PRO A 116 -0.42 17.77 -2.99
CA PRO A 116 -0.59 18.08 -1.56
C PRO A 116 -2.01 17.85 -1.05
N LYS A 117 -3.03 18.12 -1.86
CA LYS A 117 -4.45 17.92 -1.51
C LYS A 117 -4.79 16.46 -1.22
N LEU A 118 -4.10 15.53 -1.89
CA LEU A 118 -4.34 14.08 -1.76
C LEU A 118 -3.30 13.40 -0.87
N ARG A 119 -2.26 14.13 -0.45
CA ARG A 119 -1.10 13.59 0.27
C ARG A 119 -0.53 12.33 -0.40
N ASN A 120 -0.57 12.30 -1.72
CA ASN A 120 -0.23 11.13 -2.51
C ASN A 120 0.60 11.54 -3.74
N GLN A 121 1.41 10.59 -4.21
CA GLN A 121 2.18 10.72 -5.45
C GLN A 121 1.31 10.30 -6.64
N ALA A 122 1.49 10.98 -7.76
CA ALA A 122 0.78 10.70 -9.00
C ALA A 122 1.72 10.83 -10.20
N THR A 123 1.48 10.05 -11.24
CA THR A 123 2.26 10.10 -12.49
C THR A 123 1.58 11.02 -13.49
N VAL A 124 2.32 11.90 -14.16
CA VAL A 124 1.75 12.75 -15.22
C VAL A 124 1.45 11.91 -16.46
N VAL A 125 0.18 11.91 -16.88
CA VAL A 125 -0.30 11.18 -18.06
C VAL A 125 -0.41 12.12 -19.26
N LYS A 126 -0.85 13.36 -19.05
CA LYS A 126 -1.03 14.34 -20.12
C LYS A 126 -0.85 15.75 -19.55
N ILE A 127 -0.29 16.65 -20.36
CA ILE A 127 -0.16 18.06 -20.01
C ILE A 127 -0.90 18.85 -21.09
N ASP A 128 -1.78 19.76 -20.67
CA ASP A 128 -2.49 20.69 -21.52
C ASP A 128 -1.95 22.11 -21.25
N PRO A 129 -0.81 22.50 -21.87
CA PRO A 129 -0.12 23.76 -21.57
C PRO A 129 -0.94 25.00 -21.95
N SER A 130 -1.90 24.89 -22.86
CA SER A 130 -2.77 26.01 -23.25
C SER A 130 -3.76 26.43 -22.16
N LYS A 131 -3.97 25.60 -21.14
CA LYS A 131 -4.95 25.85 -20.05
C LYS A 131 -4.31 25.77 -18.66
N ASP A 132 -2.99 25.60 -18.58
CA ASP A 132 -2.27 25.30 -17.34
C ASP A 132 -2.88 24.13 -16.54
N GLU A 133 -3.34 23.10 -17.26
CA GLU A 133 -3.92 21.88 -16.70
C GLU A 133 -3.02 20.67 -16.98
N LEU A 134 -2.93 19.76 -16.01
CA LEU A 134 -2.29 18.47 -16.15
C LEU A 134 -3.23 17.35 -15.75
N GLN A 135 -3.14 16.23 -16.44
CA GLN A 135 -3.82 14.99 -16.08
C GLN A 135 -2.82 14.06 -15.39
N VAL A 136 -3.09 13.75 -14.14
CA VAL A 136 -2.29 12.83 -13.33
C VAL A 136 -3.04 11.54 -13.04
N GLN A 137 -2.30 10.44 -12.93
CA GLN A 137 -2.82 9.16 -12.49
C GLN A 137 -2.31 8.86 -11.08
N ALA A 138 -3.24 8.81 -10.13
CA ALA A 138 -2.98 8.41 -8.75
C ALA A 138 -3.63 7.02 -8.53
N GLY A 139 -2.83 5.96 -8.66
CA GLY A 139 -3.32 4.59 -8.64
C GLY A 139 -4.28 4.29 -9.80
N MET A 140 -5.55 3.96 -9.49
CA MET A 140 -6.60 3.68 -10.47
C MET A 140 -7.40 4.93 -10.90
N MET A 141 -7.17 6.09 -10.26
CA MET A 141 -7.90 7.32 -10.54
C MET A 141 -7.11 8.21 -11.50
N LYS A 142 -7.79 8.77 -12.51
CA LYS A 142 -7.25 9.82 -13.39
C LYS A 142 -7.85 11.16 -12.97
N LEU A 143 -7.01 12.14 -12.67
CA LEU A 143 -7.41 13.45 -12.16
C LEU A 143 -6.88 14.54 -13.08
N LYS A 144 -7.69 15.56 -13.32
CA LYS A 144 -7.26 16.80 -13.96
C LYS A 144 -7.00 17.84 -12.88
N LEU A 145 -5.77 18.32 -12.79
CA LEU A 145 -5.30 19.27 -11.79
C LEU A 145 -4.67 20.47 -12.49
N LYS A 146 -4.59 21.60 -11.78
CA LYS A 146 -3.85 22.77 -12.25
C LYS A 146 -2.38 22.63 -11.85
N LEU A 147 -1.45 23.20 -12.62
CA LEU A 147 -0.02 23.13 -12.32
C LEU A 147 0.31 23.65 -10.91
N LYS A 148 -0.40 24.69 -10.45
CA LYS A 148 -0.24 25.28 -9.11
C LYS A 148 -0.57 24.34 -7.95
N ASP A 149 -1.40 23.33 -8.19
CA ASP A 149 -1.88 22.42 -7.14
C ASP A 149 -0.94 21.21 -6.95
N VAL A 150 0.22 21.22 -7.60
CA VAL A 150 1.06 20.06 -7.80
C VAL A 150 2.52 20.45 -7.52
N LYS A 151 3.24 19.68 -6.70
CA LYS A 151 4.64 19.92 -6.34
C LYS A 151 5.55 18.89 -6.98
N ILE A 152 6.54 19.35 -7.75
CA ILE A 152 7.54 18.46 -8.35
C ILE A 152 8.40 17.84 -7.26
N GLN A 153 8.43 16.51 -7.24
CA GLN A 153 9.32 15.75 -6.39
C GLN A 153 10.36 15.12 -7.32
N LYS A 154 11.43 15.85 -7.64
CA LYS A 154 12.59 15.29 -8.36
C LYS A 154 13.30 14.28 -7.45
N GLY A 155 12.79 13.05 -7.43
CA GLY A 155 13.51 11.91 -6.86
C GLY A 155 14.66 11.56 -7.81
N ARG A 156 15.90 11.62 -7.33
CA ARG A 156 17.08 11.09 -8.02
C ARG A 156 16.78 9.68 -8.54
N VAL A 157 16.73 9.53 -9.86
CA VAL A 157 16.84 8.22 -10.50
C VAL A 157 18.30 7.79 -10.35
N SER A 158 18.60 6.97 -9.33
CA SER A 158 19.86 6.21 -9.34
C SER A 158 19.74 5.14 -10.41
N ARG A 159 20.68 5.17 -11.37
CA ARG A 159 20.88 4.13 -12.38
C ARG A 159 21.40 2.84 -11.76
#